data_AF-A0A358HM92-F1
#
_entry.id   AF-A0A358HM92-F1
#
_cell.length_a   1.000
_cell.length_b   1.000
_cell.length_c   1.000
_cell.angle_alpha   90.00
_cell.angle_beta   90.00
_cell.angle_gamma   90.00
#
_symmetry.space_group_name_H-M   'P 1'
#
loop_
_entity.id
_entity.type
_entity.pdbx_description
1 polymer ?
#
loop_
_entity_poly.entity_id
_entity_poly.type
_entity_poly.pdbx_seq_one_letter_code
_entity_poly.pdbx_strand_id
1 'polypeptide(L)'
;MENSLREAAIAHAPFFITAPGETDILFHGIAWFVVLAVFALGAFYLTLHALPEKLAHHANHTQIQLIGVLTLLALFTHNGVFWVAALVLAVVRFPDFISPIQAIADSLKTIARNKGEFGDSTRHEPVTEASVTPDMTQQENPKDV
;
A
#
# COMPACT_ATOMS: atom_id res chain seq x y z
N MET A 1 26.18 70.75 -17.30
CA MET A 1 24.92 70.59 -16.54
C MET A 1 24.37 69.17 -16.61
N GLU A 2 24.49 68.45 -17.73
CA GLU A 2 23.96 67.08 -17.83
C GLU A 2 24.74 66.04 -16.99
N ASN A 3 26.08 66.15 -16.92
CA ASN A 3 26.89 65.22 -16.11
C ASN A 3 26.58 65.31 -14.62
N SER A 4 26.40 66.53 -14.08
CA SER A 4 26.02 66.73 -12.67
C SER A 4 24.64 66.17 -12.33
N LEU A 5 23.70 66.19 -13.30
CA LEU A 5 22.37 65.59 -13.13
C LEU A 5 22.45 64.05 -13.13
N ARG A 6 23.28 63.46 -14.00
CA ARG A 6 23.54 62.00 -14.00
C ARG A 6 24.20 61.55 -12.70
N GLU A 7 25.16 62.30 -12.20
CA GLU A 7 25.91 61.97 -10.99
C GLU A 7 25.03 62.06 -9.73
N ALA A 8 24.19 63.10 -9.64
CA ALA A 8 23.18 63.22 -8.59
C ALA A 8 22.11 62.10 -8.66
N ALA A 9 21.73 61.66 -9.86
CA ALA A 9 20.78 60.57 -10.04
C ALA A 9 21.35 59.20 -9.59
N ILE A 10 22.63 58.94 -9.83
CA ILE A 10 23.31 57.72 -9.36
C ILE A 10 23.50 57.78 -7.84
N ALA A 11 23.84 58.94 -7.28
CA ALA A 11 24.05 59.12 -5.84
C ALA A 11 22.78 58.92 -4.98
N HIS A 12 21.59 59.04 -5.59
CA HIS A 12 20.30 58.80 -4.93
C HIS A 12 19.60 57.52 -5.39
N ALA A 13 20.30 56.65 -6.11
CA ALA A 13 19.76 55.37 -6.50
C ALA A 13 19.60 54.45 -5.26
N PRO A 14 18.49 53.68 -5.18
CA PRO A 14 18.33 52.70 -4.13
C PRO A 14 19.46 51.66 -4.18
N PHE A 15 19.79 51.07 -3.03
CA PHE A 15 20.94 50.17 -2.86
C PHE A 15 20.96 48.94 -3.79
N PHE A 16 19.82 48.57 -4.39
CA PHE A 16 19.68 47.45 -5.31
C PHE A 16 19.85 47.83 -6.79
N ILE A 17 19.99 49.12 -7.11
CA ILE A 17 20.27 49.63 -8.46
C ILE A 17 21.77 49.80 -8.63
N THR A 18 22.37 49.06 -9.55
CA THR A 18 23.81 49.07 -9.83
C THR A 18 24.18 50.03 -10.94
N ALA A 19 25.36 50.65 -10.83
CA ALA A 19 25.88 51.58 -11.82
C ALA A 19 26.32 50.86 -13.12
N PRO A 20 26.41 51.57 -14.26
CA PRO A 20 26.85 50.97 -15.51
C PRO A 20 28.28 50.41 -15.40
N GLY A 21 28.45 49.12 -15.71
CA GLY A 21 29.75 48.42 -15.65
C GLY A 21 30.00 47.66 -14.34
N GLU A 22 29.10 47.77 -13.36
CA GLU A 22 29.14 46.97 -12.12
C GLU A 22 28.26 45.71 -12.21
N THR A 23 28.50 44.76 -11.32
CA THR A 23 27.71 43.51 -11.23
C THR A 23 26.33 43.79 -10.67
N ASP A 24 25.28 43.45 -11.42
CA ASP A 24 23.89 43.57 -10.98
C ASP A 24 23.54 42.57 -9.87
N ILE A 25 23.55 43.04 -8.63
CA ILE A 25 23.31 42.27 -7.42
C ILE A 25 21.86 41.78 -7.35
N LEU A 26 20.90 42.62 -7.77
CA LEU A 26 19.48 42.27 -7.75
C LEU A 26 19.19 41.15 -8.74
N PHE A 27 19.74 41.24 -9.95
CA PHE A 27 19.61 40.20 -10.97
C PHE A 27 20.15 38.87 -10.48
N HIS A 28 21.35 38.83 -9.89
CA HIS A 28 21.93 37.59 -9.36
C HIS A 28 21.12 37.04 -8.18
N GLY A 29 20.64 37.91 -7.29
CA GLY A 29 19.78 37.52 -6.17
C GLY A 29 18.49 36.87 -6.64
N ILE A 30 17.82 37.47 -7.62
CA ILE A 30 16.60 36.91 -8.23
C ILE A 30 16.91 35.62 -8.98
N ALA A 31 18.02 35.56 -9.72
CA ALA A 31 18.41 34.35 -10.44
C ALA A 31 18.57 33.16 -9.49
N TRP A 32 19.32 33.32 -8.40
CA TRP A 32 19.46 32.28 -7.38
C TRP A 32 18.14 31.96 -6.68
N PHE A 33 17.35 32.99 -6.33
CA PHE A 33 16.04 32.79 -5.73
C PHE A 33 15.11 31.97 -6.64
N VAL A 34 15.05 32.27 -7.94
CA VAL A 34 14.24 31.53 -8.92
C VAL A 34 14.72 30.09 -9.03
N VAL A 35 16.03 29.85 -9.12
CA VAL A 35 16.59 28.50 -9.16
C VAL A 35 16.16 27.71 -7.91
N LEU A 36 16.37 28.27 -6.72
CA LEU A 36 15.95 27.63 -5.47
C LEU A 36 14.44 27.44 -5.38
N ALA A 37 13.64 28.42 -5.82
CA ALA A 37 12.20 28.35 -5.83
C ALA A 37 11.71 27.23 -6.76
N VAL A 38 12.30 27.07 -7.94
CA VAL A 38 11.98 25.98 -8.88
C VAL A 38 12.29 24.62 -8.25
N PHE A 39 13.44 24.45 -7.62
CA PHE A 39 13.76 23.20 -6.92
C PHE A 39 12.85 22.95 -5.73
N ALA A 40 12.51 23.98 -4.95
CA ALA A 40 11.61 23.87 -3.82
C ALA A 40 10.19 23.52 -4.26
N LEU A 41 9.64 24.20 -5.27
CA LEU A 41 8.33 23.88 -5.85
C LEU A 41 8.34 22.50 -6.51
N GLY A 42 9.40 22.14 -7.21
CA GLY A 42 9.55 20.82 -7.83
C GLY A 42 9.56 19.71 -6.78
N ALA A 43 10.38 19.86 -5.74
CA ALA A 43 10.41 18.93 -4.62
C ALA A 43 9.06 18.86 -3.89
N PHE A 44 8.41 20.01 -3.69
CA PHE A 44 7.08 20.07 -3.08
C PHE A 44 6.01 19.38 -3.95
N TYR A 45 6.03 19.60 -5.27
CA TYR A 45 5.14 18.96 -6.22
C TYR A 45 5.31 17.44 -6.23
N LEU A 46 6.55 16.95 -6.28
CA LEU A 46 6.85 15.52 -6.21
C LEU A 46 6.46 14.93 -4.84
N THR A 47 6.65 15.68 -3.75
CA THR A 47 6.28 15.25 -2.40
C THR A 47 4.76 15.16 -2.22
N LEU A 48 4.01 16.15 -2.71
CA LEU A 48 2.55 16.12 -2.69
C LEU A 48 2.00 14.97 -3.52
N HIS A 49 2.61 14.65 -4.66
CA HIS A 49 2.20 13.51 -5.46
C HIS A 49 2.59 12.17 -4.84
N ALA A 50 3.64 12.09 -4.02
CA ALA A 50 3.99 10.88 -3.26
C ALA A 50 3.12 10.67 -2.00
N LEU A 51 2.32 11.67 -1.61
CA LEU A 51 1.47 11.62 -0.41
C LEU A 51 0.40 10.51 -0.45
N PRO A 52 -0.36 10.32 -1.56
CA PRO A 52 -1.35 9.25 -1.67
C PRO A 52 -0.74 7.86 -1.50
N GLU A 53 0.45 7.63 -2.05
CA GLU A 53 1.21 6.37 -1.87
C GLU A 53 1.58 6.14 -0.40
N LYS A 54 2.09 7.18 0.28
CA LYS A 54 2.44 7.08 1.71
C LYS A 54 1.23 6.83 2.62
N LEU A 55 0.09 7.43 2.33
CA LEU A 55 -1.14 7.24 3.12
C LEU A 55 -1.77 5.85 2.91
N ALA A 56 -1.54 5.24 1.75
CA ALA A 56 -2.05 3.91 1.45
C ALA A 56 -1.37 2.79 2.25
N HIS A 57 -0.21 3.02 2.90
CA HIS A 57 0.53 2.01 3.67
C HIS A 57 -0.26 1.38 4.84
N HIS A 58 -1.38 1.98 5.27
CA HIS A 58 -2.28 1.41 6.27
C HIS A 58 -3.47 0.63 5.68
N ALA A 59 -3.52 0.40 4.36
CA ALA A 59 -4.63 -0.20 3.63
C ALA A 59 -4.33 -1.59 3.06
N ASN A 60 -5.38 -2.26 2.56
CA ASN A 60 -5.31 -3.58 1.94
C ASN A 60 -4.46 -3.57 0.64
N HIS A 61 -3.89 -4.72 0.25
CA HIS A 61 -2.95 -4.87 -0.86
C HIS A 61 -3.51 -4.38 -2.21
N THR A 62 -4.81 -4.60 -2.47
CA THR A 62 -5.49 -4.13 -3.68
C THR A 62 -5.70 -2.61 -3.68
N GLN A 63 -5.92 -2.00 -2.51
CA GLN A 63 -6.14 -0.56 -2.36
C GLN A 63 -4.84 0.22 -2.59
N ILE A 64 -3.71 -0.28 -2.07
CA ILE A 64 -2.35 0.21 -2.40
C ILE A 64 -2.14 0.24 -3.92
N GLN A 65 -2.47 -0.86 -4.60
CA GLN A 65 -2.20 -0.99 -6.02
C GLN A 65 -3.03 0.00 -6.85
N LEU A 66 -4.31 0.17 -6.51
CA LEU A 66 -5.18 1.14 -7.17
C LEU A 66 -4.73 2.59 -6.94
N ILE A 67 -4.38 2.93 -5.70
CA ILE A 67 -3.88 4.26 -5.34
C ILE A 67 -2.55 4.54 -6.03
N GLY A 68 -1.65 3.55 -6.09
CA GLY A 68 -0.37 3.63 -6.79
C GLY A 68 -0.54 3.90 -8.28
N VAL A 69 -1.44 3.16 -8.96
CA VAL A 69 -1.73 3.37 -10.39
C VAL A 69 -2.36 4.76 -10.62
N LEU A 70 -3.29 5.20 -9.78
CA LEU A 70 -3.90 6.54 -9.89
C LEU A 70 -2.85 7.65 -9.70
N THR A 71 -1.92 7.45 -8.77
CA THR A 71 -0.84 8.40 -8.48
C THR A 71 0.17 8.47 -9.64
N LEU A 72 0.49 7.31 -10.24
CA LEU A 72 1.32 7.23 -11.44
C LEU A 72 0.64 7.89 -12.65
N LEU A 73 -0.67 7.70 -12.82
CA LEU A 73 -1.48 8.39 -13.83
C LEU A 73 -1.49 9.91 -13.61
N ALA A 74 -1.65 10.36 -12.36
CA ALA A 74 -1.62 11.79 -12.02
C ALA A 74 -0.29 12.44 -12.42
N LEU A 75 0.82 11.73 -12.20
CA LEU A 75 2.16 12.20 -12.55
C LEU A 75 2.39 12.23 -14.06
N PHE A 76 2.00 11.17 -14.78
CA PHE A 76 2.15 11.08 -16.23
C PHE A 76 1.28 12.09 -16.97
N THR A 77 0.04 12.29 -16.53
CA THR A 77 -0.93 13.16 -17.19
C THR A 77 -0.89 14.60 -16.68
N HIS A 78 -0.28 14.87 -15.51
CA HIS A 78 -0.29 16.19 -14.85
C HIS A 78 -1.70 16.71 -14.51
N ASN A 79 -2.70 15.82 -14.45
CA ASN A 79 -4.08 16.18 -14.15
C ASN A 79 -4.39 15.95 -12.66
N GLY A 80 -4.67 17.03 -11.95
CA GLY A 80 -4.93 17.02 -10.50
C GLY A 80 -6.15 16.19 -10.08
N VAL A 81 -7.07 15.87 -10.99
CA VAL A 81 -8.24 15.04 -10.69
C VAL A 81 -7.82 13.64 -10.22
N PHE A 82 -6.80 13.05 -10.85
CA PHE A 82 -6.31 11.73 -10.46
C PHE A 82 -5.63 11.76 -9.09
N TRP A 83 -4.92 12.84 -8.76
CA TRP A 83 -4.32 13.04 -7.44
C TRP A 83 -5.39 13.21 -6.35
N VAL A 84 -6.41 14.04 -6.58
CA VAL A 84 -7.53 14.21 -5.63
C VAL A 84 -8.28 12.90 -5.45
N ALA A 85 -8.56 12.18 -6.54
CA ALA A 85 -9.20 10.87 -6.48
C ALA A 85 -8.38 9.88 -5.65
N ALA A 86 -7.05 9.83 -5.83
CA ALA A 86 -6.15 8.98 -5.06
C ALA A 86 -6.20 9.31 -3.56
N LEU A 87 -6.23 10.60 -3.21
CA LEU A 87 -6.34 11.07 -1.83
C LEU A 87 -7.67 10.64 -1.19
N VAL A 88 -8.79 10.84 -1.89
CA VAL A 88 -10.12 10.41 -1.43
C VAL A 88 -10.16 8.89 -1.23
N LEU A 89 -9.61 8.13 -2.19
CA LEU A 89 -9.52 6.68 -2.11
C LEU A 89 -8.61 6.20 -0.98
N ALA A 90 -7.56 6.93 -0.65
CA ALA A 90 -6.66 6.60 0.46
C ALA A 90 -7.32 6.78 1.83
N VAL A 91 -8.20 7.79 1.96
CA VAL A 91 -8.93 8.07 3.21
C VAL A 91 -10.07 7.07 3.43
N VAL A 92 -10.76 6.66 2.36
CA VAL A 92 -11.86 5.70 2.44
C VAL A 92 -11.30 4.27 2.46
N ARG A 93 -11.26 3.63 3.63
CA ARG A 93 -10.86 2.21 3.74
C ARG A 93 -11.94 1.30 3.19
N PHE A 94 -11.63 0.57 2.12
CA PHE A 94 -12.53 -0.46 1.60
C PHE A 94 -12.38 -1.74 2.44
N PRO A 95 -13.47 -2.30 2.99
CA PRO A 95 -13.41 -3.59 3.68
C PRO A 95 -13.03 -4.71 2.72
N ASP A 96 -12.29 -5.71 3.20
CA ASP A 96 -12.09 -6.95 2.46
C ASP A 96 -13.36 -7.82 2.55
N PHE A 97 -14.14 -7.80 1.48
CA PHE A 97 -15.38 -8.59 1.37
C PHE A 97 -15.16 -10.00 0.79
N ILE A 98 -13.97 -10.30 0.28
CA ILE A 98 -13.68 -11.60 -0.36
C ILE A 98 -13.22 -12.63 0.65
N SER A 99 -12.36 -12.24 1.61
CA SER A 99 -11.90 -13.14 2.68
C SER A 99 -13.06 -13.82 3.45
N PRO A 100 -14.14 -13.12 3.86
CA PRO A 100 -15.27 -13.76 4.52
C PRO A 100 -16.02 -14.77 3.64
N ILE A 101 -16.19 -14.48 2.34
CA ILE A 101 -16.89 -15.37 1.40
C ILE A 101 -16.08 -16.65 1.15
N GLN A 102 -14.77 -16.53 1.01
CA GLN A 102 -13.88 -17.68 0.88
C GLN A 102 -13.90 -18.55 2.14
N ALA A 103 -13.89 -17.94 3.33
CA ALA A 103 -14.01 -18.66 4.60
C ALA A 103 -15.33 -19.47 4.70
N ILE A 104 -16.44 -18.91 4.19
CA ILE A 104 -17.74 -19.61 4.12
C ILE A 104 -17.66 -20.79 3.13
N ALA A 105 -17.08 -20.58 1.94
CA ALA A 105 -16.92 -21.63 0.94
C ALA A 105 -16.05 -22.79 1.44
N ASP A 106 -14.96 -22.49 2.14
CA ASP A 106 -14.06 -23.49 2.73
C ASP A 106 -14.71 -24.24 3.90
N SER A 107 -15.50 -23.53 4.73
CA SER A 107 -16.28 -24.16 5.79
C SER A 107 -17.32 -25.12 5.21
N LEU A 108 -18.01 -24.72 4.14
CA LEU A 108 -19.00 -25.56 3.45
C LEU A 108 -18.34 -26.76 2.77
N LYS A 109 -17.17 -26.57 2.14
CA LYS A 109 -16.38 -27.66 1.55
C LYS A 109 -15.95 -28.69 2.60
N THR A 110 -15.54 -28.22 3.78
CA THR A 110 -15.19 -29.09 4.92
C THR A 110 -16.40 -29.89 5.40
N ILE A 111 -17.56 -29.26 5.57
CA ILE A 111 -18.80 -29.93 5.97
C ILE A 111 -19.24 -30.96 4.92
N ALA A 112 -19.16 -30.61 3.63
CA ALA A 112 -19.51 -31.51 2.54
C ALA A 112 -18.58 -32.73 2.48
N ARG A 113 -17.27 -32.54 2.72
CA ARG A 113 -16.30 -33.64 2.77
C ARG A 113 -16.55 -34.56 3.96
N ASN A 114 -16.77 -34.00 5.15
CA ASN A 114 -17.03 -34.78 6.36
C ASN A 114 -18.35 -35.57 6.26
N LYS A 115 -19.36 -35.00 5.61
CA LYS A 115 -20.63 -35.70 5.30
C LYS A 115 -20.42 -36.84 4.29
N GLY A 116 -19.49 -36.70 3.34
CA GLY A 116 -19.11 -37.76 2.41
C GLY A 116 -18.39 -38.93 3.09
N GLU A 117 -17.51 -38.65 4.06
CA GLU A 117 -16.82 -39.68 4.87
C GLU A 117 -17.78 -40.39 5.84
N PHE A 118 -18.77 -39.67 6.39
CA PHE A 118 -19.85 -40.27 7.18
C PHE A 118 -20.80 -41.17 6.36
N GLY A 119 -20.93 -40.93 5.05
CA GLY A 119 -21.76 -41.73 4.16
C GLY A 119 -21.14 -43.08 3.77
N ASP A 120 -19.81 -43.21 3.88
CA ASP A 120 -19.07 -44.43 3.55
C ASP A 120 -18.81 -45.30 4.80
N SER A 121 -18.72 -44.68 5.99
CA SER A 121 -18.47 -45.38 7.25
C SER A 121 -19.65 -46.19 7.79
N THR A 122 -20.83 -46.15 7.14
CA THR A 122 -22.00 -46.95 7.52
C THR A 122 -22.14 -48.28 6.76
N ARG A 123 -21.13 -48.70 5.98
CA ARG A 123 -21.22 -49.94 5.18
C ARG A 123 -20.01 -50.85 5.33
N HIS A 124 -19.78 -51.40 6.54
CA HIS A 124 -19.18 -52.72 6.88
C HIS A 124 -19.12 -52.74 8.43
N GLU A 125 -19.75 -53.63 9.19
CA GLU A 125 -19.93 -55.08 9.03
C GLU A 125 -21.33 -55.60 9.45
N PRO A 126 -21.79 -56.73 8.87
CA PRO A 126 -22.78 -57.60 9.50
C PRO A 126 -22.05 -58.61 10.42
N VAL A 127 -22.30 -58.54 11.73
CA VAL A 127 -21.90 -59.60 12.67
C VAL A 127 -23.10 -60.54 12.89
N THR A 128 -23.08 -61.69 12.19
CA THR A 128 -23.88 -62.91 12.38
C THR A 128 -23.00 -64.04 11.82
N GLU A 129 -22.64 -65.16 12.45
CA GLU A 129 -23.18 -65.95 13.55
C GLU A 129 -22.14 -67.00 13.99
N ALA A 130 -22.24 -67.44 15.24
CA ALA A 130 -21.94 -68.75 15.82
C ALA A 130 -20.70 -69.58 15.35
N SER A 131 -19.84 -69.89 16.31
CA SER A 131 -19.26 -71.24 16.48
C SER A 131 -19.01 -71.51 17.96
N VAL A 132 -19.96 -72.20 18.60
CA VAL A 132 -19.74 -72.89 19.87
C VAL A 132 -19.54 -74.36 19.55
N THR A 133 -18.33 -74.87 19.82
CA THR A 133 -18.11 -76.29 20.11
C THR A 133 -17.07 -76.39 21.22
N PRO A 134 -17.34 -77.13 22.31
CA PRO A 134 -16.39 -77.34 23.40
C PRO A 134 -15.49 -78.54 23.07
N ASP A 135 -14.19 -78.42 23.27
CA ASP A 135 -13.39 -79.62 23.50
C ASP A 135 -12.22 -79.36 24.45
N MET A 136 -12.07 -80.32 25.35
CA MET A 136 -11.13 -80.39 26.45
C MET A 136 -9.78 -80.89 25.92
N THR A 137 -8.66 -80.38 26.42
CA THR A 137 -7.54 -81.15 27.01
C THR A 137 -6.21 -80.36 27.05
N GLN A 138 -5.62 -80.34 28.26
CA GLN A 138 -4.16 -80.48 28.55
C GLN A 138 -3.26 -79.31 28.08
N GLN A 139 -2.50 -78.62 28.94
CA GLN A 139 -1.42 -79.13 29.80
C GLN A 139 -0.96 -77.95 30.70
N GLU A 140 -0.99 -78.05 32.04
CA GLU A 140 0.19 -78.18 32.93
C GLU A 140 1.34 -77.21 32.56
N ASN A 141 1.90 -76.30 33.36
CA ASN A 141 2.22 -76.20 34.80
C ASN A 141 3.16 -74.95 34.95
N PRO A 142 3.85 -74.64 36.07
CA PRO A 142 3.46 -73.65 37.07
C PRO A 142 4.52 -72.55 37.38
N LYS A 143 4.15 -71.65 38.31
CA LYS A 143 4.98 -70.94 39.31
C LYS A 143 6.06 -69.96 38.83
N ASP A 144 6.00 -68.75 39.36
CA ASP A 144 6.99 -68.18 40.33
C ASP A 144 6.39 -66.86 40.88
N VAL A 145 5.97 -66.85 42.15
CA VAL A 145 6.60 -66.13 43.30
C VAL A 145 6.67 -64.63 43.12
#